data_AF-A0A246Q4B6-F1
#
_entry.id   AF-A0A246Q4B6-F1
#
_cell.length_a   1.000
_cell.length_b   1.000
_cell.length_c   1.000
_cell.angle_alpha   90.00
_cell.angle_beta   90.00
_cell.angle_gamma   90.00
#
_symmetry.space_group_name_H-M   'P 1'
#
loop_
_entity.id
_entity.type
_entity.pdbx_description
1 polymer ?
#
loop_
_entity_poly.entity_id
_entity_poly.type
_entity_poly.pdbx_seq_one_letter_code
_entity_poly.pdbx_strand_id
1 'polypeptide(L)'
;MVKLKHIAKACKSKNAGPFHITLDIMFDKPALFEQVRETGVINAALIAQLYGVAEADILFTEYAPALAWKATLPRRIASGAVGDTDVYGAQQHAPLLDIEIPLDIAA
;
A
#
# COMPACT_ATOMS: atom_id res chain seq x y z
N MET A 1 3.45 -9.42 -16.65
CA MET A 1 2.95 -8.84 -15.38
C MET A 1 3.70 -9.48 -14.23
N VAL A 2 4.09 -8.69 -13.25
CA VAL A 2 4.85 -9.14 -12.06
C VAL A 2 4.15 -8.65 -10.79
N LYS A 3 4.13 -9.46 -9.73
CA LYS A 3 3.52 -9.07 -8.46
C LYS A 3 4.43 -8.22 -7.60
N LEU A 4 3.88 -7.27 -6.84
CA LEU A 4 4.66 -6.39 -5.96
C LEU A 4 5.57 -7.15 -4.99
N LYS A 5 5.15 -8.31 -4.45
CA LYS A 5 5.99 -9.12 -3.55
C LYS A 5 7.33 -9.57 -4.14
N HIS A 6 7.49 -9.54 -5.47
CA HIS A 6 8.73 -9.93 -6.14
C HIS A 6 9.63 -8.74 -6.46
N ILE A 7 9.11 -7.50 -6.42
CA ILE A 7 9.82 -6.30 -6.92
C ILE A 7 9.89 -5.17 -5.90
N ALA A 8 8.94 -5.08 -4.98
CA ALA A 8 8.97 -4.11 -3.90
C ALA A 8 9.99 -4.54 -2.84
N LYS A 9 10.72 -3.57 -2.30
CA LYS A 9 11.60 -3.79 -1.15
C LYS A 9 10.79 -4.17 0.08
N ALA A 10 9.66 -3.48 0.28
CA ALA A 10 8.75 -3.78 1.36
C ALA A 10 7.34 -3.28 1.04
N CYS A 11 6.35 -4.09 1.40
CA CYS A 11 4.98 -3.63 1.61
C CYS A 11 4.71 -3.68 3.12
N LYS A 12 4.27 -2.58 3.71
CA LYS A 12 4.03 -2.48 5.16
C LYS A 12 2.70 -1.83 5.43
N SER A 13 2.21 -2.08 6.63
CA SER A 13 1.09 -1.37 7.19
C SER A 13 1.41 -1.02 8.65
N LYS A 14 0.87 0.08 9.14
CA LYS A 14 1.03 0.51 10.52
C LYS A 14 -0.15 1.39 10.93
N ASN A 15 -0.51 1.37 12.21
CA ASN A 15 -1.45 2.34 12.78
C ASN A 15 -1.09 3.80 12.46
N ALA A 16 -2.12 4.56 12.13
CA ALA A 16 -2.11 6.01 12.02
C ALA A 16 -3.12 6.59 13.02
N GLY A 17 -2.78 6.50 14.31
CA GLY A 17 -3.73 6.71 15.40
C GLY A 17 -4.74 5.56 15.53
N PRO A 18 -5.78 5.73 16.37
CA PRO A 18 -6.71 4.65 16.70
C PRO A 18 -7.71 4.33 15.58
N PHE A 19 -7.96 5.28 14.67
CA PHE A 19 -9.04 5.17 13.67
C PHE A 19 -8.55 4.99 12.24
N HIS A 20 -7.25 5.13 11.98
CA HIS A 20 -6.69 5.01 10.65
C HIS A 20 -5.50 4.05 10.63
N ILE A 21 -5.18 3.59 9.42
CA ILE A 21 -4.02 2.79 9.12
C ILE A 21 -3.30 3.38 7.91
N THR A 22 -1.98 3.37 7.93
CA THR A 22 -1.15 3.75 6.79
C THR A 22 -0.56 2.49 6.17
N LEU A 23 -0.61 2.44 4.85
CA LEU A 23 0.00 1.45 3.98
C LEU A 23 1.21 2.07 3.30
N ASP A 24 2.27 1.30 3.14
CA ASP A 24 3.50 1.71 2.47
C ASP A 24 3.89 0.68 1.40
N ILE A 25 4.20 1.14 0.19
CA ILE A 25 4.87 0.35 -0.85
C ILE A 25 6.21 1.03 -1.11
N MET A 26 7.31 0.35 -0.81
CA MET A 26 8.67 0.91 -0.89
C MET A 26 9.53 0.12 -1.88
N PHE A 27 10.40 0.84 -2.58
CA PHE A 27 11.42 0.28 -3.48
C PHE A 27 12.82 0.67 -2.99
N ASP A 28 13.83 -0.08 -3.41
CA ASP A 28 15.26 0.20 -3.11
C ASP A 28 16.08 0.59 -4.35
N LYS A 29 15.46 0.54 -5.54
CA LYS A 29 16.07 0.92 -6.82
C LYS A 29 15.26 2.05 -7.45
N PRO A 30 15.86 3.25 -7.66
CA PRO A 30 15.18 4.37 -8.30
C PRO A 30 14.60 4.02 -9.67
N ALA A 31 15.37 3.35 -10.54
CA ALA A 31 14.90 2.98 -11.88
C ALA A 31 13.64 2.10 -11.86
N LEU A 32 13.55 1.16 -10.93
CA LEU A 32 12.38 0.29 -10.78
C LEU A 32 11.17 1.06 -10.23
N PHE A 33 11.40 1.96 -9.26
CA PHE A 33 10.34 2.86 -8.76
C PHE A 33 9.75 3.69 -9.91
N GLU A 34 10.61 4.28 -10.75
CA GLU A 34 10.19 5.08 -11.90
C GLU A 34 9.39 4.25 -12.91
N GLN A 35 9.85 3.05 -13.26
CA GLN A 35 9.12 2.12 -14.13
C GLN A 35 7.73 1.77 -13.58
N VAL A 36 7.64 1.48 -12.28
CA VAL A 36 6.35 1.20 -11.62
C VAL A 36 5.46 2.44 -11.61
N ARG A 37 6.03 3.62 -11.35
CA ARG A 37 5.31 4.90 -11.36
C ARG A 37 4.68 5.20 -12.71
N GLU A 38 5.44 5.00 -13.79
CA GLU A 38 4.96 5.21 -15.17
C GLU A 38 3.75 4.33 -15.53
N THR A 39 3.58 3.18 -14.89
CA THR A 39 2.41 2.32 -15.12
C THR A 39 1.09 2.93 -14.61
N GLY A 40 1.15 3.86 -13.65
CA GLY A 40 -0.04 4.46 -13.02
C GLY A 40 -0.91 3.49 -12.22
N VAL A 41 -0.50 2.22 -12.06
CA VAL A 41 -1.30 1.18 -11.39
C VAL A 41 -1.50 1.49 -9.91
N ILE A 42 -0.45 1.98 -9.22
CA ILE A 42 -0.53 2.32 -7.80
C ILE A 42 -1.15 3.70 -7.65
N ASN A 43 -2.43 3.74 -7.30
CA ASN A 43 -3.20 4.97 -7.12
C ASN A 43 -4.27 4.81 -6.02
N ALA A 44 -4.94 5.90 -5.66
CA ALA A 44 -5.96 5.90 -4.61
C ALA A 44 -7.14 4.96 -4.93
N ALA A 45 -7.62 4.93 -6.17
CA ALA A 45 -8.71 4.06 -6.61
C ALA A 45 -8.40 2.56 -6.41
N LEU A 46 -7.18 2.11 -6.73
CA LEU A 46 -6.74 0.75 -6.48
C LEU A 46 -6.78 0.42 -4.97
N ILE A 47 -6.26 1.32 -4.13
CA ILE A 47 -6.27 1.11 -2.67
C ILE A 47 -7.72 1.09 -2.15
N ALA A 48 -8.59 1.97 -2.63
CA ALA A 48 -10.01 1.98 -2.27
C ALA A 48 -10.68 0.63 -2.54
N GLN A 49 -10.44 0.06 -3.73
CA GLN A 49 -10.95 -1.25 -4.10
C GLN A 49 -10.41 -2.37 -3.21
N LEU A 50 -9.09 -2.40 -2.95
CA LEU A 50 -8.45 -3.46 -2.16
C LEU A 50 -8.93 -3.51 -0.70
N TYR A 51 -9.28 -2.36 -0.12
CA TYR A 51 -9.64 -2.25 1.29
C TYR A 51 -11.13 -1.95 1.53
N GLY A 52 -11.92 -1.78 0.47
CA GLY A 52 -13.37 -1.57 0.57
C GLY A 52 -13.75 -0.25 1.24
N VAL A 53 -13.00 0.82 0.99
CA VAL A 53 -13.24 2.18 1.51
C VAL A 53 -13.52 3.14 0.35
N ALA A 54 -14.12 4.30 0.63
CA ALA A 54 -14.29 5.33 -0.39
C ALA A 54 -12.94 5.96 -0.73
N GLU A 55 -12.69 6.23 -2.01
CA GLU A 55 -11.45 6.87 -2.46
C GLU A 55 -11.23 8.25 -1.80
N ALA A 56 -12.32 8.98 -1.54
CA ALA A 56 -12.30 10.27 -0.85
C ALA A 56 -11.81 10.20 0.62
N ASP A 57 -11.85 9.01 1.24
CA ASP A 57 -11.37 8.79 2.61
C ASP A 57 -9.90 8.38 2.65
N ILE A 58 -9.22 8.32 1.50
CA ILE A 58 -7.83 7.92 1.38
C ILE A 58 -6.95 9.15 1.22
N LEU A 59 -6.05 9.36 2.18
CA LEU A 59 -4.90 10.24 1.99
C LEU A 59 -3.81 9.47 1.25
N PHE A 60 -3.79 9.59 -0.07
CA PHE A 60 -2.79 8.98 -0.93
C PHE A 60 -1.63 9.95 -1.20
N THR A 61 -0.40 9.50 -1.03
CA THR A 61 0.80 10.30 -1.25
C THR A 61 1.85 9.47 -1.97
N GLU A 62 2.21 9.90 -3.17
CA GLU A 62 3.48 9.50 -3.77
C GLU A 62 4.60 10.27 -3.08
N TYR A 63 5.64 9.56 -2.63
CA TYR A 63 6.79 10.13 -1.94
C TYR A 63 8.09 9.66 -2.59
N ALA A 64 8.40 10.25 -3.74
CA ALA A 64 9.59 9.96 -4.53
C ALA A 64 10.92 10.02 -3.74
N PRO A 65 11.15 10.94 -2.77
CA PRO A 65 12.40 10.94 -1.99
C PRO A 65 12.67 9.65 -1.20
N ALA A 66 11.63 8.88 -0.86
CA ALA A 66 11.78 7.57 -0.23
C ALA A 66 11.45 6.39 -1.17
N LEU A 67 11.32 6.64 -2.47
CA LEU A 67 10.94 5.64 -3.48
C LEU A 67 9.68 4.87 -3.07
N ALA A 68 8.65 5.59 -2.61
CA ALA A 68 7.51 4.97 -1.97
C ALA A 68 6.16 5.61 -2.32
N TRP A 69 5.11 4.80 -2.18
CA TRP A 69 3.73 5.27 -2.06
C TRP A 69 3.22 5.02 -0.65
N LYS A 70 2.40 5.96 -0.18
CA LYS A 70 1.73 5.91 1.11
C LYS A 70 0.24 6.08 0.90
N ALA A 71 -0.56 5.28 1.60
CA ALA A 71 -2.01 5.46 1.63
C ALA A 71 -2.50 5.35 3.08
N THR A 72 -3.10 6.42 3.60
CA THR A 72 -3.73 6.39 4.93
C THR A 72 -5.25 6.34 4.76
N LEU A 73 -5.90 5.38 5.39
CA LEU A 73 -7.31 5.09 5.24
C LEU A 73 -7.96 4.75 6.59
N PRO A 74 -9.29 4.90 6.73
CA PRO A 74 -9.99 4.53 7.95
C PRO A 74 -9.90 3.02 8.22
N ARG A 75 -9.80 2.65 9.50
CA ARG A 75 -9.88 1.26 9.93
C ARG A 75 -11.33 0.80 9.95
N ARG A 76 -11.54 -0.48 9.59
CA ARG A 76 -12.84 -1.14 9.78
C ARG A 76 -13.22 -1.26 11.27
N ILE A 77 -12.25 -1.54 12.13
CA ILE A 77 -12.40 -1.64 13.58
C ILE A 77 -11.33 -0.76 14.23
N ALA A 78 -11.75 0.12 15.15
CA ALA A 78 -10.83 0.98 15.88
C ALA A 78 -9.78 0.16 16.65
N SER A 79 -8.56 0.68 16.71
CA SER A 79 -7.42 0.03 17.36
C SER A 79 -7.76 -0.37 18.81
N GLY A 80 -7.66 -1.65 19.13
CA GLY A 80 -7.92 -2.20 20.47
C GLY A 80 -9.39 -2.32 20.86
N ALA A 81 -10.34 -2.03 19.95
CA ALA A 81 -11.75 -2.30 20.19
C ALA A 81 -12.06 -3.81 20.12
N VAL A 82 -13.22 -4.20 20.65
CA VAL A 82 -13.71 -5.58 20.55
C VAL A 82 -13.79 -5.99 19.08
N GLY A 83 -13.13 -7.10 18.75
CA GLY A 83 -13.04 -7.62 17.38
C GLY A 83 -11.83 -7.14 16.58
N ASP A 84 -10.99 -6.26 17.12
CA ASP A 84 -9.71 -5.92 16.49
C ASP A 84 -8.72 -7.08 16.62
N THR A 85 -8.38 -7.69 15.50
CA THR A 85 -7.43 -8.80 15.41
C THR A 85 -6.01 -8.35 15.08
N ASP A 86 -5.80 -7.06 14.81
CA ASP A 86 -4.50 -6.50 14.42
C ASP A 86 -4.32 -5.11 15.05
N VAL A 87 -4.12 -5.11 16.37
CA VAL A 87 -4.03 -3.88 17.18
C VAL A 87 -2.94 -2.94 16.70
N TYR A 88 -1.84 -3.43 16.11
CA TYR A 88 -0.77 -2.58 15.58
C TYR A 88 -0.99 -2.14 14.11
N GLY A 89 -1.99 -2.72 13.44
CA GLY A 89 -2.21 -2.52 12.01
C GLY A 89 -1.04 -3.05 11.17
N ALA A 90 -0.29 -4.05 11.66
CA ALA A 90 0.94 -4.50 11.02
C ALA A 90 0.68 -5.56 9.94
N GLN A 91 -0.49 -6.20 9.94
CA GLN A 91 -0.84 -7.32 9.07
C GLN A 91 -1.73 -6.91 7.89
N GLN A 92 -2.19 -5.67 7.84
CA GLN A 92 -3.08 -5.19 6.79
C GLN A 92 -2.39 -4.99 5.43
N HIS A 93 -1.06 -5.09 5.33
CA HIS A 93 -0.32 -4.93 4.07
C HIS A 93 -0.52 -6.06 3.05
N ALA A 94 -1.06 -7.21 3.48
CA ALA A 94 -1.14 -8.42 2.67
C ALA A 94 -1.80 -8.22 1.28
N PRO A 95 -2.91 -7.46 1.13
CA PRO A 95 -3.53 -7.20 -0.18
C PRO A 95 -2.59 -6.51 -1.19
N LEU A 96 -1.59 -5.76 -0.72
CA LEU A 96 -0.62 -5.08 -1.60
C LEU A 96 0.28 -6.08 -2.32
N LEU A 97 0.57 -7.22 -1.69
CA LEU A 97 1.56 -8.19 -2.17
C LEU A 97 1.22 -8.81 -3.52
N ASP A 98 -0.08 -8.93 -3.82
CA ASP A 98 -0.59 -9.54 -5.04
C ASP A 98 -1.00 -8.52 -6.13
N ILE A 99 -0.74 -7.21 -5.92
CA ILE A 99 -0.91 -6.20 -6.99
C ILE A 99 0.01 -6.56 -8.16
N GLU A 100 -0.58 -6.65 -9.36
CA GLU A 100 0.13 -6.94 -10.61
C GLU A 100 0.55 -5.65 -11.31
N ILE A 101 1.85 -5.54 -11.61
CA ILE A 101 2.42 -4.43 -12.38
C ILE A 101 2.74 -4.93 -13.80
N PRO A 102 2.37 -4.18 -14.86
CA PRO A 102 2.64 -4.53 -16.25
C PRO A 102 4.10 -4.23 -16.65
N LEU A 103 5.06 -4.82 -15.92
CA LEU A 103 6.47 -4.84 -16.31
C LEU A 103 6.83 -6.20 -16.90
N ASP A 104 7.73 -6.17 -17.89
CA ASP A 104 8.43 -7.33 -18.41
C ASP A 104 9.79 -7.40 -17.72
N ILE A 105 9.87 -8.20 -16.67
CA ILE A 105 11.11 -8.44 -15.93
C ILE A 105 11.53 -9.84 -16.30
N ALA A 106 12.62 -9.96 -17.08
CA ALA A 106 13.24 -11.25 -17.33
C ALA A 106 13.58 -11.89 -15.97
N ALA A 107 13.03 -13.08 -15.73
CA ALA A 107 13.20 -13.83 -14.49
C ALA A 107 14.66 -14.25 -14.26
#